data_AF-A0A2E1QGZ6-F1
#
_entry.id   AF-A0A2E1QGZ6-F1
#
_cell.length_a   1.000
_cell.length_b   1.000
_cell.length_c   1.000
_cell.angle_alpha   90.00
_cell.angle_beta   90.00
_cell.angle_gamma   90.00
#
_symmetry.space_group_name_H-M   'P 1'
#
loop_
_entity.id
_entity.type
_entity.pdbx_description
1 polymer ?
#
loop_
_entity_poly.entity_id
_entity_poly.type
_entity_poly.pdbx_seq_one_letter_code
_entity_poly.pdbx_strand_id
1 'polypeptide(L)'
;MYEITSIPAIRWNGINEGPTSGEYNCVWEPVYPSVEEKYGTIDLTYAPYQLELEGEVADGVFSYNIIITLNQDANPQNQYLDIFVSEDSVAAWWSACVGTEDVRRKARHLARAWLTMEQDDKLPLTISNQGESEVFSGTFELMEFWNDSLLSLVAIIQDINFPHYVSQANSGHIYHIPIDRDEDGIVNLEDNCPDIQNAGQEDTDEDSIGDVCDPCDGLVYIPGNLNGDVNGDYNPVIDVLDLLFLSDHLNGQEGHECQTFDVLPDGEVNDFDILVLRDMIMNSG
;
A
#
# COMPACT_ATOMS: atom_id res chain seq x y z
N MET A 1 17.37 -11.79 -6.31
CA MET A 1 15.95 -11.70 -6.71
C MET A 1 15.73 -12.51 -7.98
N TYR A 2 14.79 -13.45 -7.97
CA TYR A 2 14.31 -14.25 -9.13
C TYR A 2 15.29 -15.18 -9.89
N GLU A 3 16.52 -15.41 -9.39
CA GLU A 3 17.50 -16.37 -9.95
C GLU A 3 17.68 -16.28 -11.49
N ILE A 4 17.82 -15.07 -12.02
CA ILE A 4 18.05 -14.85 -13.45
C ILE A 4 19.47 -15.29 -13.82
N THR A 5 19.60 -16.30 -14.68
CA THR A 5 20.90 -16.87 -15.10
C THR A 5 21.34 -16.46 -16.50
N SER A 6 20.46 -15.82 -17.29
CA SER A 6 20.75 -15.30 -18.63
C SER A 6 19.90 -14.08 -18.95
N ILE A 7 20.35 -13.25 -19.90
CA ILE A 7 19.56 -12.16 -20.47
C ILE A 7 19.44 -12.31 -21.99
N PRO A 8 18.28 -12.00 -22.60
CA PRO A 8 17.04 -11.60 -21.93
C PRO A 8 16.37 -12.76 -21.16
N ALA A 9 15.61 -12.46 -20.13
CA ALA A 9 14.79 -13.42 -19.39
C ALA A 9 13.47 -12.78 -18.97
N ILE A 10 12.43 -13.62 -18.83
CA ILE A 10 11.08 -13.20 -18.41
C ILE A 10 10.69 -14.06 -17.20
N ARG A 11 10.07 -13.41 -16.21
CA ARG A 11 9.40 -14.03 -15.07
C ARG A 11 7.94 -13.61 -15.11
N TRP A 12 7.05 -14.57 -15.03
CA TRP A 12 5.61 -14.32 -15.04
C TRP A 12 5.09 -14.52 -13.62
N ASN A 13 4.44 -13.52 -13.01
CA ASN A 13 3.98 -13.54 -11.61
C ASN A 13 5.03 -14.04 -10.60
N GLY A 14 6.31 -13.70 -10.84
CA GLY A 14 7.44 -14.19 -10.05
C GLY A 14 7.82 -15.66 -10.26
N ILE A 15 6.94 -16.49 -10.82
CA ILE A 15 7.20 -17.91 -11.05
C ILE A 15 8.13 -18.18 -12.24
N ASN A 16 8.85 -19.29 -12.12
CA ASN A 16 9.93 -19.70 -13.01
C ASN A 16 9.40 -20.47 -14.23
N GLU A 17 8.44 -19.89 -14.94
CA GLU A 17 7.76 -20.53 -16.07
C GLU A 17 7.64 -19.57 -17.25
N GLY A 18 8.75 -19.26 -17.93
CA GLY A 18 8.77 -18.39 -19.12
C GLY A 18 9.83 -18.84 -20.12
N PRO A 19 9.61 -18.70 -21.45
CA PRO A 19 10.68 -18.91 -22.41
C PRO A 19 11.86 -17.98 -22.09
N THR A 20 13.06 -18.55 -22.01
CA THR A 20 14.30 -17.86 -21.63
C THR A 20 14.92 -17.02 -22.75
N SER A 21 14.22 -16.75 -23.86
CA SER A 21 14.83 -15.97 -24.95
C SER A 21 13.81 -15.40 -25.95
N GLY A 22 13.97 -14.13 -26.31
CA GLY A 22 13.69 -13.67 -27.67
C GLY A 22 14.71 -14.28 -28.64
N GLU A 23 14.37 -14.42 -29.92
CA GLU A 23 15.30 -14.97 -30.91
C GLU A 23 16.47 -14.01 -31.21
N TYR A 24 17.52 -14.52 -31.87
CA TYR A 24 18.59 -13.69 -32.42
C TYR A 24 18.01 -12.54 -33.28
N ASN A 25 18.61 -11.35 -33.22
CA ASN A 25 18.22 -10.16 -34.00
C ASN A 25 16.92 -9.44 -33.58
N CYS A 26 16.54 -9.51 -32.29
CA CYS A 26 15.45 -8.70 -31.73
C CYS A 26 14.05 -9.09 -32.21
N VAL A 27 13.88 -10.37 -32.54
CA VAL A 27 12.61 -10.97 -32.94
C VAL A 27 11.92 -11.50 -31.68
N TRP A 28 10.85 -10.82 -31.27
CA TRP A 28 10.09 -11.12 -30.04
C TRP A 28 8.72 -11.72 -30.33
N GLU A 29 8.24 -11.61 -31.57
CA GLU A 29 6.97 -12.15 -32.04
C GLU A 29 6.77 -13.65 -31.71
N PRO A 30 7.79 -14.53 -31.81
CA PRO A 30 7.63 -15.95 -31.46
C PRO A 30 7.40 -16.20 -29.96
N VAL A 31 7.74 -15.25 -29.09
CA VAL A 31 7.51 -15.35 -27.64
C VAL A 31 6.03 -15.12 -27.30
N TYR A 32 5.34 -14.28 -28.07
CA TYR A 32 3.97 -13.82 -27.78
C TYR A 32 2.96 -14.96 -27.57
N PRO A 33 2.84 -15.99 -28.44
CA PRO A 33 1.85 -17.05 -28.26
C PRO A 33 2.03 -17.84 -26.95
N SER A 34 3.28 -18.05 -26.52
CA SER A 34 3.58 -18.78 -25.29
C SER A 34 3.25 -18.00 -24.01
N VAL A 35 3.24 -16.66 -24.09
CA VAL A 35 2.83 -15.78 -22.99
C VAL A 35 1.30 -15.66 -22.97
N GLU A 36 0.68 -15.55 -24.14
CA GLU A 36 -0.79 -15.49 -24.28
C GLU A 36 -1.48 -16.77 -23.79
N GLU A 37 -0.93 -17.96 -24.11
CA GLU A 37 -1.44 -19.23 -23.59
C GLU A 37 -1.41 -19.27 -22.06
N LYS A 38 -0.33 -18.78 -21.44
CA LYS A 38 -0.21 -18.69 -19.98
C LYS A 38 -1.23 -17.74 -19.39
N TYR A 39 -1.41 -16.57 -19.98
CA TYR A 39 -2.45 -15.62 -19.55
C TYR A 39 -3.83 -16.29 -19.55
N GLY A 40 -4.15 -17.08 -20.58
CA GLY A 40 -5.42 -17.82 -20.67
C GLY A 40 -5.61 -18.93 -19.63
N THR A 41 -4.56 -19.35 -18.92
CA THR A 41 -4.64 -20.34 -17.82
C THR A 41 -4.81 -19.71 -16.44
N ILE A 42 -4.73 -18.38 -16.34
CA ILE A 42 -4.84 -17.67 -15.06
C ILE A 42 -6.30 -17.59 -14.66
N ASP A 43 -6.60 -18.09 -13.46
CA ASP A 43 -7.88 -17.87 -12.84
C ASP A 43 -7.90 -16.48 -12.20
N LEU A 44 -8.61 -15.54 -12.85
CA LEU A 44 -8.77 -14.17 -12.36
C LEU A 44 -9.77 -14.07 -11.19
N THR A 45 -10.36 -15.18 -10.72
CA THR A 45 -11.36 -15.17 -9.64
C THR A 45 -10.77 -15.20 -8.23
N TYR A 46 -9.44 -15.28 -8.07
CA TYR A 46 -8.77 -15.49 -6.78
C TYR A 46 -7.63 -14.50 -6.49
N ALA A 47 -7.87 -13.20 -6.65
CA ALA A 47 -6.96 -12.18 -6.10
C ALA A 47 -7.40 -11.83 -4.66
N PRO A 48 -6.67 -12.25 -3.60
CA PRO A 48 -7.07 -11.99 -2.22
C PRO A 48 -7.02 -10.49 -1.88
N TYR A 49 -6.21 -9.72 -2.61
CA TYR A 49 -6.02 -8.30 -2.39
C TYR A 49 -6.57 -7.47 -3.55
N GLN A 50 -7.13 -6.30 -3.24
CA GLN A 50 -7.37 -5.20 -4.15
C GLN A 50 -6.32 -4.12 -3.89
N LEU A 51 -5.74 -3.57 -4.96
CA LEU A 51 -4.76 -2.48 -4.89
C LEU A 51 -5.34 -1.23 -5.54
N GLU A 52 -5.40 -0.15 -4.78
CA GLU A 52 -5.74 1.18 -5.27
C GLU A 52 -4.54 2.12 -5.10
N LEU A 53 -4.42 3.06 -6.02
CA LEU A 53 -3.34 4.04 -6.03
C LEU A 53 -3.96 5.41 -5.93
N GLU A 54 -3.37 6.24 -5.08
CA GLU A 54 -3.62 7.67 -4.99
C GLU A 54 -2.27 8.39 -5.02
N GLY A 55 -2.27 9.63 -5.47
CA GLY A 55 -1.05 10.39 -5.45
C GLY A 55 -1.06 11.62 -6.33
N GLU A 56 -0.18 12.54 -5.98
CA GLU A 56 -0.13 13.87 -6.56
C GLU A 56 1.31 14.28 -6.84
N VAL A 57 1.47 15.18 -7.82
CA VAL A 57 2.75 15.84 -8.09
C VAL A 57 2.68 17.26 -7.55
N ALA A 58 3.54 17.58 -6.58
CA ALA A 58 3.69 18.92 -6.02
C ALA A 58 5.18 19.27 -5.91
N ASP A 59 5.57 20.44 -6.43
CA ASP A 59 6.93 20.98 -6.32
C ASP A 59 8.08 20.03 -6.72
N GLY A 60 7.84 19.16 -7.70
CA GLY A 60 8.84 18.20 -8.19
C GLY A 60 8.98 16.94 -7.33
N VAL A 61 8.07 16.74 -6.38
CA VAL A 61 7.92 15.52 -5.59
C VAL A 61 6.61 14.85 -5.98
N PHE A 62 6.62 13.52 -6.07
CA PHE A 62 5.40 12.74 -6.15
C PHE A 62 5.11 12.10 -4.80
N SER A 63 3.94 12.40 -4.23
CA SER A 63 3.41 11.79 -3.02
C SER A 63 2.40 10.71 -3.42
N TYR A 64 2.38 9.60 -2.70
CA TYR A 64 1.45 8.51 -3.00
C TYR A 64 0.87 7.87 -1.75
N ASN A 65 -0.35 7.35 -1.90
CA ASN A 65 -0.92 6.30 -1.05
C ASN A 65 -1.16 5.06 -1.89
N ILE A 66 -0.88 3.90 -1.30
CA ILE A 66 -1.27 2.60 -1.83
C ILE A 66 -2.22 1.98 -0.82
N ILE A 67 -3.46 1.81 -1.23
CA ILE A 67 -4.51 1.24 -0.39
C ILE A 67 -4.65 -0.22 -0.78
N ILE A 68 -4.50 -1.10 0.20
CA ILE A 68 -4.64 -2.54 0.04
C ILE A 68 -5.87 -2.99 0.80
N THR A 69 -6.88 -3.51 0.11
CA THR A 69 -8.08 -4.07 0.73
C THR A 69 -8.12 -5.59 0.58
N LEU A 70 -8.43 -6.29 1.67
CA LEU A 70 -8.53 -7.74 1.64
C LEU A 70 -9.94 -8.19 1.22
N ASN A 71 -10.04 -8.86 0.08
CA ASN A 71 -11.31 -9.35 -0.46
C ASN A 71 -11.78 -10.66 0.18
N GLN A 72 -10.88 -11.41 0.82
CA GLN A 72 -11.14 -12.68 1.48
C GLN A 72 -10.04 -12.95 2.49
N ASP A 73 -10.39 -13.53 3.66
CA ASP A 73 -9.43 -13.96 4.68
C ASP A 73 -8.20 -14.63 4.07
N ALA A 74 -7.03 -14.10 4.44
CA ALA A 74 -5.75 -14.52 3.91
C ALA A 74 -4.68 -14.43 4.99
N ASN A 75 -3.63 -15.23 4.86
CA ASN A 75 -2.48 -15.14 5.75
C ASN A 75 -1.48 -14.11 5.17
N PRO A 76 -1.22 -12.99 5.85
CA PRO A 76 -0.26 -11.98 5.38
C PRO A 76 1.20 -12.43 5.55
N GLN A 77 1.47 -13.58 6.18
CA GLN A 77 2.84 -14.04 6.38
C GLN A 77 3.62 -14.09 5.07
N ASN A 78 4.75 -13.39 5.09
CA ASN A 78 5.67 -13.23 3.96
C ASN A 78 5.10 -12.43 2.78
N GLN A 79 3.92 -11.82 2.90
CA GLN A 79 3.40 -10.88 1.90
C GLN A 79 3.99 -9.50 2.13
N TYR A 80 4.55 -8.92 1.08
CA TYR A 80 5.14 -7.58 1.10
C TYR A 80 4.64 -6.78 -0.09
N LEU A 81 4.37 -5.50 0.17
CA LEU A 81 4.17 -4.51 -0.86
C LEU A 81 5.53 -4.10 -1.41
N ASP A 82 5.68 -4.22 -2.73
CA ASP A 82 6.84 -3.72 -3.45
C ASP A 82 6.45 -2.60 -4.41
N ILE A 83 7.21 -1.51 -4.37
CA ILE A 83 6.90 -0.28 -5.09
C ILE A 83 8.09 0.11 -5.95
N PHE A 84 7.84 0.40 -7.22
CA PHE A 84 8.85 0.88 -8.14
C PHE A 84 8.28 1.85 -9.17
N VAL A 85 9.14 2.73 -9.66
CA VAL A 85 8.83 3.73 -10.67
C VAL A 85 9.30 3.21 -12.02
N SER A 86 8.42 3.26 -13.02
CA SER A 86 8.75 2.89 -14.40
C SER A 86 8.60 4.09 -15.34
N GLU A 87 9.48 4.19 -16.34
CA GLU A 87 9.41 5.19 -17.41
C GLU A 87 9.13 4.49 -18.74
N ASP A 88 8.08 4.91 -19.44
CA ASP A 88 7.75 4.36 -20.74
C ASP A 88 8.55 5.02 -21.88
N SER A 89 8.67 4.33 -23.01
CA SER A 89 9.22 4.87 -24.27
C SER A 89 10.63 5.50 -24.15
N VAL A 90 11.50 4.91 -23.32
CA VAL A 90 12.90 5.32 -23.16
C VAL A 90 13.74 4.86 -24.33
N ALA A 91 14.53 5.77 -24.93
CA ALA A 91 15.40 5.40 -26.05
C ALA A 91 16.59 4.57 -25.55
N ALA A 92 16.69 3.32 -26.01
CA ALA A 92 17.73 2.38 -25.63
C ALA A 92 18.48 1.83 -26.87
N TRP A 93 19.77 1.58 -26.70
CA TRP A 93 20.61 0.95 -27.73
C TRP A 93 20.58 -0.57 -27.58
N TRP A 94 20.16 -1.28 -28.63
CA TRP A 94 20.05 -2.74 -28.59
C TRP A 94 21.15 -3.37 -29.45
N SER A 95 22.27 -3.73 -28.82
CA SER A 95 23.45 -4.28 -29.51
C SER A 95 23.18 -5.59 -30.26
N ALA A 96 22.15 -6.35 -29.85
CA ALA A 96 21.73 -7.57 -30.54
C ALA A 96 20.99 -7.31 -31.87
N CYS A 97 20.57 -6.06 -32.15
CA CYS A 97 19.89 -5.71 -33.41
C CYS A 97 20.84 -5.10 -34.46
N VAL A 98 22.15 -5.20 -34.28
CA VAL A 98 23.13 -4.62 -35.21
C VAL A 98 22.95 -5.26 -36.59
N GLY A 99 22.53 -4.45 -37.58
CA GLY A 99 22.22 -4.91 -38.94
C GLY A 99 20.75 -4.74 -39.36
N THR A 100 19.85 -4.39 -38.44
CA THR A 100 18.50 -3.93 -38.77
C THR A 100 18.47 -2.42 -39.01
N GLU A 101 17.49 -1.90 -39.75
CA GLU A 101 17.36 -0.46 -40.07
C GLU A 101 17.32 0.45 -38.83
N ASP A 102 16.85 -0.07 -37.68
CA ASP A 102 16.73 0.70 -36.43
C ASP A 102 17.35 -0.04 -35.22
N VAL A 103 18.56 0.37 -34.85
CA VAL A 103 19.33 -0.19 -33.70
C VAL A 103 18.94 0.46 -32.37
N ARG A 104 18.33 1.65 -32.43
CA ARG A 104 17.73 2.32 -31.26
C ARG A 104 16.25 1.96 -31.20
N ARG A 105 15.82 1.46 -30.04
CA ARG A 105 14.43 1.10 -29.81
C ARG A 105 13.91 1.78 -28.56
N LYS A 106 12.59 1.87 -28.46
CA LYS A 106 11.88 2.39 -27.31
C LYS A 106 11.69 1.25 -26.31
N ALA A 107 12.50 1.23 -25.26
CA ALA A 107 12.27 0.37 -24.11
C ALA A 107 10.96 0.82 -23.44
N ARG A 108 10.03 -0.12 -23.28
CA ARG A 108 8.74 0.13 -22.64
C ARG A 108 8.83 -0.21 -21.16
N HIS A 109 8.18 0.58 -20.31
CA HIS A 109 8.12 0.39 -18.86
C HIS A 109 9.48 0.08 -18.21
N LEU A 110 10.50 0.89 -18.53
CA LEU A 110 11.83 0.75 -17.96
C LEU A 110 11.77 1.10 -16.47
N ALA A 111 12.08 0.14 -15.59
CA ALA A 111 12.23 0.42 -14.16
C ALA A 111 13.35 1.44 -13.94
N ARG A 112 13.04 2.52 -13.21
CA ARG A 112 13.97 3.64 -12.94
C ARG A 112 14.42 3.69 -11.49
N ALA A 113 13.49 3.46 -10.57
CA ALA A 113 13.75 3.44 -9.14
C ALA A 113 12.90 2.33 -8.51
N TRP A 114 13.47 1.62 -7.54
CA TRP A 114 12.77 0.62 -6.75
C TRP A 114 12.79 1.13 -5.32
N LEU A 115 11.63 1.56 -4.84
CA LEU A 115 11.51 2.33 -3.59
C LEU A 115 11.61 1.42 -2.37
N THR A 116 11.16 0.17 -2.49
CA THR A 116 11.13 -0.83 -1.41
C THR A 116 12.14 -1.97 -1.63
N MET A 117 13.22 -1.72 -2.37
CA MET A 117 14.15 -2.80 -2.74
C MET A 117 14.95 -3.31 -1.54
N GLU A 118 15.44 -2.39 -0.72
CA GLU A 118 16.30 -2.68 0.40
C GLU A 118 15.52 -3.31 1.56
N GLN A 119 16.23 -4.05 2.41
CA GLN A 119 15.61 -4.80 3.51
C GLN A 119 14.88 -3.89 4.52
N ASP A 120 15.43 -2.70 4.75
CA ASP A 120 14.91 -1.74 5.71
C ASP A 120 13.70 -0.96 5.15
N ASP A 121 13.53 -0.95 3.83
CA ASP A 121 12.43 -0.27 3.12
C ASP A 121 11.30 -1.25 2.74
N LYS A 122 11.35 -2.48 3.23
CA LYS A 122 10.32 -3.49 2.98
C LYS A 122 9.04 -3.17 3.73
N LEU A 123 7.91 -3.28 3.04
CA LEU A 123 6.57 -2.99 3.56
C LEU A 123 5.79 -4.30 3.75
N PRO A 124 5.88 -4.96 4.92
CA PRO A 124 5.10 -6.16 5.19
C PRO A 124 3.62 -5.82 5.32
N LEU A 125 2.74 -6.66 4.77
CA LEU A 125 1.31 -6.53 5.01
C LEU A 125 0.96 -7.08 6.40
N THR A 126 -0.04 -6.48 7.05
CA THR A 126 -0.52 -6.90 8.37
C THR A 126 -1.98 -7.37 8.39
N ILE A 127 -2.77 -6.95 7.40
CA ILE A 127 -4.19 -7.31 7.25
C ILE A 127 -4.42 -8.80 6.99
N SER A 128 -5.47 -9.35 7.60
CA SER A 128 -5.75 -10.80 7.56
C SER A 128 -7.24 -11.17 7.45
N ASN A 129 -8.15 -10.26 7.79
CA ASN A 129 -9.60 -10.50 7.72
C ASN A 129 -10.24 -9.79 6.53
N GLN A 130 -11.24 -10.42 5.92
CA GLN A 130 -11.99 -9.84 4.81
C GLN A 130 -12.57 -8.46 5.18
N GLY A 131 -12.36 -7.49 4.30
CA GLY A 131 -12.83 -6.11 4.45
C GLY A 131 -11.83 -5.17 5.12
N GLU A 132 -10.79 -5.70 5.77
CA GLU A 132 -9.71 -4.86 6.31
C GLU A 132 -8.95 -4.16 5.18
N SER A 133 -8.50 -2.95 5.46
CA SER A 133 -7.66 -2.17 4.55
C SER A 133 -6.41 -1.66 5.26
N GLU A 134 -5.31 -1.58 4.53
CA GLU A 134 -4.02 -1.06 4.99
C GLU A 134 -3.52 -0.02 3.99
N VAL A 135 -3.04 1.12 4.49
CA VAL A 135 -2.57 2.23 3.66
C VAL A 135 -1.06 2.38 3.82
N PHE A 136 -0.35 2.39 2.68
CA PHE A 136 1.08 2.66 2.63
C PHE A 136 1.32 3.98 1.91
N SER A 137 1.85 4.96 2.65
CA SER A 137 2.16 6.29 2.12
C SER A 137 3.65 6.47 1.90
N GLY A 138 4.02 7.29 0.92
CA GLY A 138 5.41 7.63 0.67
C GLY A 138 5.58 8.73 -0.35
N THR A 139 6.84 9.10 -0.60
CA THR A 139 7.19 10.12 -1.58
C THR A 139 8.44 9.73 -2.36
N PHE A 140 8.60 10.30 -3.56
CA PHE A 140 9.88 10.29 -4.26
C PHE A 140 10.09 11.57 -5.07
N GLU A 141 11.36 11.98 -5.20
CA GLU A 141 11.74 13.15 -5.99
C GLU A 141 11.75 12.82 -7.50
N LEU A 142 11.18 13.72 -8.30
CA LEU A 142 11.22 13.65 -9.76
C LEU A 142 12.59 14.12 -10.26
N MET A 143 13.42 13.16 -10.68
CA MET A 143 14.77 13.47 -11.15
C MET A 143 14.75 14.16 -12.52
N GLU A 144 15.62 15.16 -12.71
CA GLU A 144 15.68 15.99 -13.94
C GLU A 144 15.89 15.20 -15.26
N PHE A 145 16.45 13.99 -15.17
CA PHE A 145 16.72 13.13 -16.32
C PHE A 145 15.60 12.13 -16.62
N TRP A 146 14.52 12.14 -15.84
CA TRP A 146 13.28 11.42 -16.13
C TRP A 146 12.38 12.26 -17.01
N ASN A 147 11.61 11.60 -17.87
CA ASN A 147 10.46 12.22 -18.51
C ASN A 147 9.21 11.91 -17.67
N ASP A 148 8.84 12.85 -16.80
CA ASP A 148 7.71 12.74 -15.87
C ASP A 148 6.37 12.39 -16.55
N SER A 149 6.16 12.90 -17.76
CA SER A 149 4.98 12.66 -18.60
C SER A 149 4.89 11.22 -19.14
N LEU A 150 5.88 10.38 -18.83
CA LEU A 150 5.93 8.95 -19.16
C LEU A 150 6.18 8.09 -17.91
N LEU A 151 6.11 8.67 -16.71
CA LEU A 151 6.32 7.93 -15.47
C LEU A 151 5.03 7.28 -14.97
N SER A 152 5.20 6.07 -14.45
CA SER A 152 4.16 5.34 -13.74
C SER A 152 4.69 4.81 -12.41
N LEU A 153 3.89 4.95 -11.37
CA LEU A 153 4.04 4.18 -10.13
C LEU A 153 3.54 2.77 -10.39
N VAL A 154 4.29 1.77 -9.92
CA VAL A 154 3.91 0.36 -9.98
C VAL A 154 3.98 -0.20 -8.57
N ALA A 155 2.89 -0.83 -8.14
CA ALA A 155 2.75 -1.49 -6.86
C ALA A 155 2.46 -2.97 -7.11
N ILE A 156 3.17 -3.85 -6.41
CA ILE A 156 2.96 -5.30 -6.47
C ILE A 156 2.90 -5.87 -5.06
N ILE A 157 2.04 -6.86 -4.84
CA ILE A 157 2.07 -7.67 -3.63
C ILE A 157 2.78 -8.97 -3.98
N GLN A 158 3.84 -9.27 -3.23
CA GLN A 158 4.61 -10.49 -3.42
C GLN A 158 4.78 -11.28 -2.14
N ASP A 159 4.79 -12.60 -2.26
CA ASP A 159 5.39 -13.46 -1.25
C ASP A 159 6.92 -13.34 -1.35
N ILE A 160 7.64 -13.04 -0.28
CA ILE A 160 9.11 -12.95 -0.33
C ILE A 160 9.81 -14.32 -0.32
N ASN A 161 9.08 -15.40 -0.02
CA ASN A 161 9.61 -16.75 -0.15
C ASN A 161 9.79 -17.10 -1.63
N PHE A 162 10.88 -17.78 -1.95
CA PHE A 162 11.11 -18.28 -3.30
C PHE A 162 9.96 -19.21 -3.73
N PRO A 163 9.33 -18.99 -4.92
CA PRO A 163 9.83 -18.25 -6.09
C PRO A 163 9.48 -16.75 -6.19
N HIS A 164 9.12 -16.07 -5.10
CA HIS A 164 8.67 -14.68 -5.08
C HIS A 164 7.35 -14.43 -5.81
N TYR A 165 6.32 -15.22 -5.49
CA TYR A 165 5.03 -15.19 -6.17
C TYR A 165 4.38 -13.81 -6.07
N VAL A 166 4.00 -13.22 -7.20
CA VAL A 166 3.26 -11.95 -7.24
C VAL A 166 1.77 -12.26 -7.28
N SER A 167 1.05 -11.89 -6.22
CA SER A 167 -0.37 -12.17 -6.02
C SER A 167 -1.28 -11.07 -6.56
N GLN A 168 -0.78 -9.84 -6.62
CA GLN A 168 -1.52 -8.69 -7.14
C GLN A 168 -0.55 -7.64 -7.69
N ALA A 169 -0.99 -6.87 -8.68
CA ALA A 169 -0.24 -5.75 -9.24
C ALA A 169 -1.19 -4.65 -9.72
N ASN A 170 -0.83 -3.39 -9.47
CA ASN A 170 -1.48 -2.24 -10.07
C ASN A 170 -0.43 -1.21 -10.50
N SER A 171 -0.75 -0.40 -11.51
CA SER A 171 0.12 0.66 -11.98
C SER A 171 -0.69 1.85 -12.48
N GLY A 172 -0.24 3.06 -12.16
CA GLY A 172 -0.88 4.29 -12.56
C GLY A 172 0.15 5.28 -13.12
N HIS A 173 -0.23 6.02 -14.16
CA HIS A 173 0.57 7.16 -14.60
C HIS A 173 0.49 8.27 -13.56
N ILE A 174 1.62 8.86 -13.17
CA ILE A 174 1.69 9.76 -11.99
C ILE A 174 0.77 10.99 -12.08
N TYR A 175 0.41 11.42 -13.29
CA TYR A 175 -0.55 12.53 -13.51
C TYR A 175 -2.00 12.09 -13.75
N HIS A 176 -2.29 10.78 -13.72
CA HIS A 176 -3.64 10.23 -13.93
C HIS A 176 -4.10 9.32 -12.79
N ILE A 177 -3.30 9.21 -11.73
CA ILE A 177 -3.75 8.61 -10.47
C ILE A 177 -4.77 9.58 -9.84
N PRO A 178 -5.90 9.10 -9.29
CA PRO A 178 -6.88 9.97 -8.62
C PRO A 178 -6.24 10.79 -7.49
N ILE A 179 -6.67 12.05 -7.37
CA ILE A 179 -6.21 12.98 -6.32
C ILE A 179 -7.32 13.44 -5.38
N ASP A 180 -8.58 13.28 -5.78
CA ASP A 180 -9.80 13.70 -5.09
C ASP A 180 -10.88 12.73 -5.61
N ARG A 181 -11.24 11.73 -4.80
CA ARG A 181 -12.08 10.60 -5.24
C ARG A 181 -13.57 10.88 -5.10
N ASP A 182 -13.95 11.67 -4.10
CA ASP A 182 -15.33 12.01 -3.86
C ASP A 182 -15.74 13.34 -4.52
N GLU A 183 -14.80 14.07 -5.11
CA GLU A 183 -14.98 15.33 -5.85
C GLU A 183 -15.47 16.49 -4.99
N ASP A 184 -15.07 16.55 -3.72
CA ASP A 184 -15.44 17.62 -2.80
C ASP A 184 -14.51 18.85 -2.84
N GLY A 185 -13.36 18.71 -3.51
CA GLY A 185 -12.37 19.77 -3.71
C GLY A 185 -11.20 19.75 -2.72
N ILE A 186 -11.15 18.78 -1.81
CA ILE A 186 -10.01 18.45 -0.96
C ILE A 186 -9.28 17.25 -1.59
N VAL A 187 -7.96 17.26 -1.55
CA VAL A 187 -7.19 16.12 -2.08
C VAL A 187 -7.23 14.97 -1.09
N ASN A 188 -7.30 13.71 -1.55
CA ASN A 188 -7.40 12.51 -0.70
C ASN A 188 -6.32 12.44 0.39
N LEU A 189 -5.14 13.04 0.16
CA LEU A 189 -4.04 13.09 1.13
C LEU A 189 -4.28 14.07 2.28
N GLU A 190 -5.17 15.04 2.10
CA GLU A 190 -5.53 16.08 3.07
C GLU A 190 -7.01 15.97 3.50
N ASP A 191 -7.73 14.97 3.00
CA ASP A 191 -9.16 14.76 3.21
C ASP A 191 -9.41 13.79 4.37
N ASN A 192 -10.13 14.23 5.40
CA ASN A 192 -10.51 13.40 6.55
C ASN A 192 -11.68 12.45 6.25
N CYS A 193 -12.32 12.53 5.07
CA CYS A 193 -13.28 11.55 4.55
C CYS A 193 -13.13 11.29 3.03
N PRO A 194 -12.05 10.61 2.56
CA PRO A 194 -11.71 10.44 1.13
C PRO A 194 -12.73 9.68 0.24
N ASP A 195 -13.87 9.30 0.78
CA ASP A 195 -14.95 8.56 0.14
C ASP A 195 -16.32 9.25 0.27
N ILE A 196 -16.43 10.29 1.11
CA ILE A 196 -17.70 10.94 1.45
C ILE A 196 -17.52 12.45 1.50
N GLN A 197 -18.09 13.11 0.49
CA GLN A 197 -17.98 14.56 0.31
C GLN A 197 -18.23 15.36 1.60
N ASN A 198 -17.20 16.06 2.06
CA ASN A 198 -17.24 16.98 3.18
C ASN A 198 -16.24 18.12 3.01
N ALA A 199 -16.47 18.96 2.00
CA ALA A 199 -15.60 20.11 1.70
C ALA A 199 -15.37 21.10 2.88
N GLY A 200 -16.16 21.00 3.96
CA GLY A 200 -15.97 21.74 5.21
C GLY A 200 -14.95 21.13 6.18
N GLN A 201 -14.57 19.86 5.98
CA GLN A 201 -13.65 19.06 6.78
C GLN A 201 -13.98 19.15 8.28
N GLU A 202 -15.28 19.14 8.60
CA GLU A 202 -15.74 19.08 9.98
C GLU A 202 -15.24 17.79 10.66
N ASP A 203 -14.61 17.95 11.81
CA ASP A 203 -14.05 16.92 12.68
C ASP A 203 -14.17 17.46 14.12
N THR A 204 -15.26 17.10 14.79
CA THR A 204 -15.71 17.71 16.05
C THR A 204 -14.85 17.27 17.23
N ASP A 205 -14.33 16.04 17.20
CA ASP A 205 -13.52 15.48 18.28
C ASP A 205 -12.01 15.47 17.99
N GLU A 206 -11.60 15.92 16.80
CA GLU A 206 -10.21 16.13 16.38
C GLU A 206 -9.41 14.81 16.28
N ASP A 207 -10.07 13.71 15.91
CA ASP A 207 -9.43 12.40 15.72
C ASP A 207 -8.89 12.17 14.29
N SER A 208 -9.06 13.16 13.39
CA SER A 208 -8.69 13.16 11.97
C SER A 208 -9.59 12.32 11.06
N ILE A 209 -10.73 11.85 11.55
CA ILE A 209 -11.82 11.26 10.77
C ILE A 209 -12.96 12.28 10.75
N GLY A 210 -13.47 12.65 9.57
CA GLY A 210 -14.50 13.68 9.50
C GLY A 210 -15.85 13.21 10.07
N ASP A 211 -16.63 14.14 10.62
CA ASP A 211 -17.95 13.89 11.25
C ASP A 211 -18.89 13.04 10.37
N VAL A 212 -18.75 13.14 9.04
CA VAL A 212 -19.63 12.45 8.09
C VAL A 212 -19.26 10.99 7.86
N CYS A 213 -18.01 10.61 8.10
CA CYS A 213 -17.47 9.27 7.91
C CYS A 213 -17.01 8.61 9.21
N ASP A 214 -17.03 9.32 10.34
CA ASP A 214 -16.75 8.78 11.65
C ASP A 214 -17.97 8.05 12.25
N PRO A 215 -17.92 6.72 12.45
CA PRO A 215 -18.96 5.98 13.16
C PRO A 215 -19.05 6.32 14.67
N CYS A 216 -18.04 6.95 15.24
CA CYS A 216 -17.89 7.26 16.67
C CYS A 216 -17.81 8.76 17.01
N ASP A 217 -18.31 9.61 16.10
CA ASP A 217 -18.30 11.07 16.21
C ASP A 217 -18.60 11.58 17.64
N GLY A 218 -17.64 12.33 18.17
CA GLY A 218 -17.65 12.93 19.50
C GLY A 218 -16.85 12.15 20.55
N LEU A 219 -16.13 11.10 20.18
CA LEU A 219 -15.32 10.24 21.06
C LEU A 219 -13.93 10.01 20.48
N VAL A 220 -12.89 10.43 21.21
CA VAL A 220 -11.50 10.28 20.75
C VAL A 220 -10.90 8.96 21.21
N TYR A 221 -10.91 7.95 20.34
CA TYR A 221 -10.29 6.65 20.62
C TYR A 221 -8.82 6.61 20.17
N ILE A 222 -7.90 6.92 21.08
CA ILE A 222 -6.45 6.83 20.85
C ILE A 222 -5.80 5.82 21.80
N PRO A 223 -4.58 5.31 21.51
CA PRO A 223 -3.85 4.48 22.45
C PRO A 223 -3.80 5.11 23.85
N GLY A 224 -4.47 4.45 24.80
CA GLY A 224 -4.59 4.86 26.18
C GLY A 224 -5.91 5.53 26.59
N ASN A 225 -6.67 6.13 25.67
CA ASN A 225 -8.04 6.60 25.93
C ASN A 225 -9.03 5.54 25.43
N LEU A 226 -9.35 4.60 26.32
CA LEU A 226 -10.10 3.40 25.96
C LEU A 226 -11.60 3.57 26.15
N ASN A 227 -12.01 4.47 27.05
CA ASN A 227 -13.42 4.76 27.27
C ASN A 227 -13.95 5.86 26.29
N GLY A 228 -13.05 6.52 25.54
CA GLY A 228 -13.36 7.54 24.54
C GLY A 228 -13.67 8.92 25.15
N ASP A 229 -13.37 9.14 26.43
CA ASP A 229 -13.73 10.37 27.11
C ASP A 229 -12.74 11.50 26.82
N VAL A 230 -13.29 12.71 26.83
CA VAL A 230 -12.57 13.92 26.46
C VAL A 230 -12.82 15.01 27.46
N ASN A 231 -11.89 15.97 27.52
CA ASN A 231 -12.11 17.20 28.28
C ASN A 231 -12.96 18.22 27.49
N GLY A 232 -13.19 19.41 28.05
CA GLY A 232 -14.03 20.44 27.42
C GLY A 232 -13.47 21.03 26.11
N ASP A 233 -12.23 20.72 25.77
CA ASP A 233 -11.54 21.11 24.54
C ASP A 233 -11.25 19.87 23.66
N TYR A 234 -12.03 18.79 23.79
CA TYR A 234 -11.91 17.52 23.05
C TYR A 234 -10.56 16.80 23.14
N ASN A 235 -9.68 17.20 24.06
CA ASN A 235 -8.45 16.44 24.27
C ASN A 235 -8.78 15.13 24.99
N PRO A 236 -8.23 14.00 24.54
CA PRO A 236 -8.45 12.69 25.14
C PRO A 236 -7.97 12.67 26.58
N VAL A 237 -8.78 12.09 27.47
CA VAL A 237 -8.43 11.93 28.88
C VAL A 237 -7.95 10.51 29.09
N ILE A 238 -6.70 10.36 29.53
CA ILE A 238 -6.10 9.06 29.84
C ILE A 238 -6.00 8.95 31.36
N ASP A 239 -6.93 8.22 31.97
CA ASP A 239 -7.06 8.10 33.41
C ASP A 239 -7.42 6.69 33.90
N VAL A 240 -7.74 6.57 35.19
CA VAL A 240 -8.02 5.28 35.82
C VAL A 240 -9.28 4.60 35.25
N LEU A 241 -10.21 5.35 34.67
CA LEU A 241 -11.40 4.82 34.04
C LEU A 241 -11.05 4.00 32.78
N ASP A 242 -10.02 4.36 32.03
CA ASP A 242 -9.53 3.57 30.89
C ASP A 242 -9.02 2.20 31.33
N LEU A 243 -8.30 2.19 32.46
CA LEU A 243 -7.77 0.95 33.03
C LEU A 243 -8.90 0.03 33.50
N LEU A 244 -9.97 0.61 34.09
CA LEU A 244 -11.16 -0.15 34.44
C LEU A 244 -11.87 -0.69 33.19
N PHE A 245 -11.93 0.11 32.13
CA PHE A 245 -12.54 -0.27 30.87
C PHE A 245 -11.82 -1.45 30.21
N LEU A 246 -10.48 -1.41 30.15
CA LEU A 246 -9.66 -2.54 29.69
C LEU A 246 -9.81 -3.79 30.56
N SER A 247 -9.83 -3.60 31.88
CA SER A 247 -10.04 -4.69 32.83
C SER A 247 -11.41 -5.36 32.62
N ASP A 248 -12.46 -4.60 32.39
CA ASP A 248 -13.80 -5.15 32.12
C ASP A 248 -13.85 -5.89 30.77
N HIS A 249 -13.17 -5.35 29.74
CA HIS A 249 -13.03 -6.01 28.44
C HIS A 249 -12.34 -7.37 28.56
N LEU A 250 -11.21 -7.46 29.26
CA LEU A 250 -10.49 -8.72 29.52
C LEU A 250 -11.32 -9.74 30.31
N ASN A 251 -12.33 -9.29 31.05
CA ASN A 251 -13.28 -10.15 31.76
C ASN A 251 -14.50 -10.56 30.90
N GLY A 252 -14.49 -10.26 29.60
CA GLY A 252 -15.49 -10.70 28.64
C GLY A 252 -16.68 -9.74 28.49
N GLN A 253 -16.52 -8.47 28.84
CA GLN A 253 -17.46 -7.44 28.36
C GLN A 253 -17.14 -7.05 26.91
N GLU A 254 -18.18 -6.86 26.11
CA GLU A 254 -18.04 -6.43 24.72
C GLU A 254 -17.60 -4.95 24.68
N GLY A 255 -16.58 -4.66 23.89
CA GLY A 255 -16.19 -3.30 23.52
C GLY A 255 -17.03 -2.76 22.37
N HIS A 256 -16.81 -1.49 22.03
CA HIS A 256 -17.33 -0.85 20.83
C HIS A 256 -16.38 -1.08 19.65
N GLU A 257 -16.90 -1.00 18.43
CA GLU A 257 -16.12 -1.24 17.20
C GLU A 257 -15.00 -0.22 16.96
N CYS A 258 -15.08 0.95 17.60
CA CYS A 258 -14.09 2.01 17.48
C CYS A 258 -12.97 1.94 18.53
N GLN A 259 -13.08 1.02 19.50
CA GLN A 259 -12.15 0.96 20.63
C GLN A 259 -10.90 0.17 20.27
N THR A 260 -9.74 0.81 20.42
CA THR A 260 -8.44 0.14 20.30
C THR A 260 -7.95 -0.28 21.67
N PHE A 261 -8.09 -1.56 22.01
CA PHE A 261 -7.65 -2.10 23.31
C PHE A 261 -6.18 -2.53 23.37
N ASP A 262 -5.52 -2.66 22.21
CA ASP A 262 -4.11 -3.06 22.07
C ASP A 262 -3.20 -1.84 22.32
N VAL A 263 -3.04 -1.49 23.59
CA VAL A 263 -2.25 -0.32 24.01
C VAL A 263 -0.76 -0.58 23.81
N LEU A 264 -0.33 -1.83 24.01
CA LEU A 264 0.94 -2.33 23.56
C LEU A 264 0.73 -2.87 22.14
N PRO A 265 1.24 -2.23 21.07
CA PRO A 265 0.95 -2.66 19.69
C PRO A 265 1.75 -3.92 19.32
N ASP A 266 1.44 -5.03 19.99
CA ASP A 266 1.99 -6.37 19.77
C ASP A 266 0.94 -7.35 19.21
N GLY A 267 -0.30 -6.89 19.04
CA GLY A 267 -1.41 -7.63 18.45
C GLY A 267 -2.16 -8.52 19.43
N GLU A 268 -1.87 -8.43 20.74
CA GLU A 268 -2.46 -9.28 21.76
C GLU A 268 -3.02 -8.46 22.93
N VAL A 269 -4.34 -8.24 22.98
CA VAL A 269 -4.99 -7.56 24.11
C VAL A 269 -4.99 -8.44 25.36
N ASN A 270 -4.14 -8.11 26.34
CA ASN A 270 -3.94 -8.90 27.55
C ASN A 270 -3.50 -8.05 28.79
N ASP A 271 -3.08 -8.73 29.86
CA ASP A 271 -2.64 -8.08 31.11
C ASP A 271 -1.41 -7.15 30.94
N PHE A 272 -0.62 -7.30 29.87
CA PHE A 272 0.50 -6.42 29.54
C PHE A 272 0.02 -5.04 29.08
N ASP A 273 -1.11 -4.95 28.37
CA ASP A 273 -1.73 -3.67 28.01
C ASP A 273 -2.14 -2.88 29.25
N ILE A 274 -2.66 -3.56 30.29
CA ILE A 274 -2.95 -2.93 31.58
C ILE A 274 -1.68 -2.31 32.18
N LEU A 275 -0.53 -2.99 32.07
CA LEU A 275 0.73 -2.48 32.62
C LEU A 275 1.20 -1.23 31.86
N VAL A 276 1.12 -1.24 30.53
CA VAL A 276 1.47 -0.08 29.69
C VAL A 276 0.53 1.08 29.99
N LEU A 277 -0.78 0.84 29.99
CA LEU A 277 -1.79 1.85 30.28
C LEU A 277 -1.62 2.46 31.67
N ARG A 278 -1.37 1.62 32.68
CA ARG A 278 -1.05 2.08 34.03
C ARG A 278 0.16 3.01 34.02
N ASP A 279 1.24 2.61 33.34
CA ASP A 279 2.45 3.42 33.28
C ASP A 279 2.21 4.74 32.52
N MET A 280 1.35 4.75 31.49
CA MET A 280 0.91 5.98 30.82
C MET A 280 0.23 6.92 31.80
N ILE A 281 -0.83 6.46 32.49
CA ILE A 281 -1.60 7.24 33.49
C ILE A 281 -0.69 7.79 34.60
N MET A 282 0.28 6.99 35.06
CA MET A 282 1.19 7.38 36.14
C MET A 282 2.27 8.38 35.69
N ASN A 283 2.56 8.47 34.39
CA ASN A 283 3.54 9.39 33.81
C ASN A 283 2.91 10.65 33.20
N SER A 284 1.60 10.65 32.93
CA SER A 284 0.83 11.79 32.43
C SER A 284 0.27 12.71 33.52
N GLY A 285 0.52 12.40 34.80
CA GLY A 285 0.11 13.20 35.97
C GLY A 285 1.07 14.30 36.43
#